data_AF-A0A7T7VQQ5-F1
#
_entry.id   AF-A0A7T7VQQ5-F1
#
_cell.length_a   1.000
_cell.length_b   1.000
_cell.length_c   1.000
_cell.angle_alpha   90.00
_cell.angle_beta   90.00
_cell.angle_gamma   90.00
#
_symmetry.space_group_name_H-M   'P 1'
#
loop_
_entity.id
_entity.type
_entity.pdbx_description
1 polymer ?
#
loop_
_entity_poly.entity_id
_entity_poly.type
_entity_poly.pdbx_seq_one_letter_code
_entity_poly.pdbx_strand_id
1 'polypeptide(L)'
;MAREVVQLIGMRELERALGELPKATRRRTALNALRKGAEPLAKAARALAPTDKGNLKEGIKVSATLARSQRGYKGSIADVEMYVGPGQHPQAITQEFGTFKEPAQPYMRPAWSLTRYSVLDLIGAHLGIEIEKTAARERRKAERGR
;
A
#
# COMPACT_ATOMS: atom_id res chain seq x y z
N MET A 1 -9.53 16.71 -15.40
CA MET A 1 -9.70 16.48 -13.95
C MET A 1 -8.92 17.56 -13.22
N ALA A 2 -9.54 18.21 -12.24
CA ALA A 2 -8.87 19.25 -11.44
C ALA A 2 -7.67 18.63 -10.69
N ARG A 3 -6.54 19.35 -10.66
CA ARG A 3 -5.36 18.93 -9.90
C ARG A 3 -5.62 19.21 -8.43
N GLU A 4 -6.02 18.18 -7.68
CA GLU A 4 -6.06 18.26 -6.22
C GLU A 4 -4.62 18.21 -5.68
N VAL A 5 -4.26 19.22 -4.90
CA VAL A 5 -2.97 19.27 -4.18
C VAL A 5 -3.25 18.86 -2.75
N VAL A 6 -2.57 17.83 -2.27
CA VAL A 6 -2.66 17.35 -0.88
C VAL A 6 -1.35 17.68 -0.18
N GLN A 7 -1.43 18.36 0.96
CA GLN A 7 -0.28 18.65 1.81
C GLN A 7 -0.26 17.68 3.00
N LEU A 8 0.87 17.03 3.23
CA LEU A 8 1.11 16.19 4.41
C LEU A 8 2.11 16.88 5.33
N ILE A 9 1.77 17.00 6.61
CA ILE A 9 2.60 17.62 7.64
C ILE A 9 3.45 16.54 8.31
N GLY A 10 4.73 16.80 8.58
CA GLY A 10 5.61 15.87 9.31
C GLY A 10 6.34 14.83 8.45
N MET A 11 6.08 14.75 7.14
CA MET A 11 6.68 13.74 6.27
C MET A 11 8.19 13.89 6.10
N ARG A 12 8.71 15.13 6.15
CA ARG A 12 10.15 15.41 6.04
C ARG A 12 10.91 14.92 7.27
N GLU A 13 10.33 15.10 8.44
CA GLU A 13 10.86 14.66 9.72
C GLU A 13 10.87 13.13 9.78
N LEU A 14 9.79 12.48 9.31
CA LEU A 14 9.72 11.02 9.19
C LEU A 14 10.76 10.46 8.21
N GLU A 15 10.98 11.12 7.08
CA GLU A 15 12.00 10.71 6.10
C GLU A 15 13.41 10.79 6.71
N ARG A 16 13.72 11.87 7.43
CA ARG A 16 15.00 12.02 8.15
C ARG A 16 15.18 10.92 9.19
N ALA A 17 14.18 10.70 10.05
CA ALA A 17 14.23 9.66 11.08
C ALA A 17 14.34 8.25 10.51
N LEU A 18 13.68 7.99 9.37
CA LEU A 18 13.85 6.75 8.61
C LEU A 18 15.28 6.58 8.08
N GLY A 19 15.91 7.69 7.67
CA GLY A 19 17.30 7.75 7.22
C GLY A 19 18.32 7.34 8.27
N GLU A 20 18.06 7.63 9.55
CA GLU A 20 18.95 7.27 10.68
C GLU A 20 18.98 5.76 10.95
N LEU A 21 17.99 5.00 10.49
CA LEU A 21 17.98 3.54 10.63
C LEU A 21 19.00 2.85 9.70
N PRO A 22 19.58 1.71 10.11
CA PRO A 22 20.42 0.89 9.25
C PRO A 22 19.72 0.52 7.93
N LYS A 23 20.46 0.50 6.82
CA LYS A 23 19.92 0.24 5.47
C LYS A 23 19.04 -1.03 5.41
N ALA A 24 19.46 -2.10 6.09
CA ALA A 24 18.74 -3.37 6.12
C ALA A 24 17.36 -3.28 6.79
N THR A 25 17.22 -2.48 7.86
CA THR A 25 15.97 -2.35 8.62
C THR A 25 15.10 -1.22 8.09
N ARG A 26 15.69 -0.20 7.46
CA ARG A 26 15.00 0.93 6.83
C ARG A 26 13.93 0.48 5.86
N ARG A 27 14.30 -0.36 4.88
CA ARG A 27 13.37 -0.85 3.85
C ARG A 27 12.21 -1.64 4.46
N ARG A 28 12.50 -2.49 5.44
CA ARG A 28 11.47 -3.30 6.13
C ARG A 28 10.51 -2.43 6.94
N THR A 29 11.02 -1.39 7.58
CA THR A 29 10.24 -0.40 8.33
C THR A 29 9.25 0.31 7.43
N ALA A 30 9.72 0.84 6.30
CA ALA A 30 8.86 1.49 5.31
C ALA A 30 7.79 0.54 4.75
N LEU A 31 8.16 -0.70 4.40
CA LEU A 31 7.20 -1.70 3.91
C LEU A 31 6.12 -2.05 4.93
N ASN A 32 6.46 -2.15 6.21
CA ASN A 32 5.48 -2.43 7.26
C ASN A 32 4.49 -1.28 7.40
N ALA A 33 4.98 -0.04 7.35
CA ALA A 33 4.16 1.16 7.43
C ALA A 33 3.18 1.25 6.25
N LEU A 34 3.71 1.11 5.02
CA LEU A 34 2.89 1.08 3.80
C LEU A 34 1.83 -0.01 3.84
N ARG A 35 2.21 -1.23 4.28
CA ARG A 35 1.27 -2.35 4.35
C ARG A 35 0.10 -2.05 5.27
N LYS A 36 0.37 -1.50 6.45
CA LYS A 36 -0.67 -1.18 7.44
C LYS A 36 -1.53 0.01 7.00
N GLY A 37 -0.91 1.07 6.51
CA GLY A 37 -1.61 2.27 6.07
C GLY A 37 -2.49 2.04 4.83
N ALA A 38 -2.12 1.08 3.98
CA ALA A 38 -2.88 0.73 2.78
C ALA A 38 -4.00 -0.33 3.01
N GLU A 39 -4.10 -0.94 4.19
CA GLU A 39 -5.14 -1.94 4.47
C GLU A 39 -6.58 -1.40 4.36
N PRO A 40 -6.90 -0.15 4.77
CA PRO A 40 -8.23 0.43 4.55
C PRO A 40 -8.65 0.47 3.08
N LEU A 41 -7.70 0.76 2.17
CA LEU A 41 -7.95 0.73 0.73
C LEU A 41 -8.33 -0.68 0.28
N ALA A 42 -7.56 -1.70 0.70
CA ALA A 42 -7.86 -3.08 0.38
C ALA A 42 -9.22 -3.50 0.95
N LYS A 43 -9.54 -3.11 2.19
CA LYS A 43 -10.83 -3.39 2.83
C LYS A 43 -11.99 -2.73 2.07
N ALA A 44 -11.86 -1.46 1.67
CA ALA A 44 -12.86 -0.76 0.88
C ALA A 44 -13.05 -1.42 -0.49
N ALA A 45 -11.96 -1.78 -1.18
CA ALA A 45 -12.03 -2.48 -2.45
C ALA A 45 -12.71 -3.85 -2.33
N ARG A 46 -12.44 -4.61 -1.26
CA ARG A 46 -13.14 -5.88 -0.97
C ARG A 46 -14.63 -5.70 -0.69
N ALA A 47 -15.03 -4.57 -0.11
CA ALA A 47 -16.43 -4.27 0.18
C ALA A 47 -17.22 -3.87 -1.09
N LEU A 48 -16.55 -3.21 -2.03
CA LEU A 48 -17.14 -2.77 -3.30
C LEU A 48 -17.04 -3.82 -4.41
N ALA A 49 -16.13 -4.79 -4.28
CA ALA A 49 -15.95 -5.83 -5.27
C ALA A 49 -17.24 -6.66 -5.44
N PRO A 50 -17.69 -6.89 -6.68
CA PRO A 50 -18.86 -7.73 -6.93
C PRO A 50 -18.60 -9.16 -6.45
N THR A 51 -19.65 -9.77 -5.90
CA THR A 51 -19.58 -11.13 -5.37
C THR A 51 -20.33 -12.07 -6.30
N ASP A 52 -19.57 -12.80 -7.12
CA ASP A 52 -20.04 -14.05 -7.74
C ASP A 52 -19.57 -15.22 -6.85
N LYS A 53 -18.46 -15.87 -7.18
CA LYS A 53 -17.83 -16.93 -6.34
C LYS A 53 -16.90 -16.40 -5.24
N GLY A 54 -16.81 -15.10 -5.03
CA GLY A 54 -15.93 -14.48 -4.02
C GLY A 54 -14.44 -14.38 -4.38
N ASN A 55 -13.95 -15.08 -5.40
CA ASN A 55 -12.54 -15.09 -5.82
C ASN A 55 -11.91 -13.69 -6.01
N LEU A 56 -12.66 -12.76 -6.60
CA LEU A 56 -12.17 -11.39 -6.81
C LEU A 56 -11.91 -10.68 -5.48
N LYS A 57 -12.87 -10.79 -4.55
CA LYS A 57 -12.78 -10.21 -3.21
C LYS A 57 -11.62 -10.80 -2.41
N GLU A 58 -11.47 -12.12 -2.44
CA GLU A 58 -10.36 -12.83 -1.77
C GLU A 58 -9.00 -12.49 -2.39
N GLY A 59 -8.97 -12.21 -3.69
CA GLY A 59 -7.77 -11.83 -4.42
C GLY A 59 -7.23 -10.44 -4.11
N ILE A 60 -8.03 -9.55 -3.50
CA ILE A 60 -7.62 -8.18 -3.18
C ILE A 60 -6.72 -8.15 -1.94
N LYS A 61 -5.45 -7.82 -2.16
CA LYS A 61 -4.43 -7.82 -1.11
C LYS A 61 -3.46 -6.65 -1.22
N VAL A 62 -2.78 -6.39 -0.11
CA VAL A 62 -1.66 -5.46 -0.01
C VAL A 62 -0.35 -6.26 -0.12
N SER A 63 0.46 -5.98 -1.15
CA SER A 63 1.62 -6.79 -1.51
C SER A 63 2.78 -5.93 -2.01
N ALA A 64 4.00 -6.26 -1.56
CA ALA A 64 5.23 -5.61 -2.03
C ALA A 64 5.64 -6.07 -3.43
N THR A 65 4.94 -7.06 -4.01
CA THR A 65 5.22 -7.60 -5.33
C THR A 65 3.96 -7.66 -6.16
N LEU A 66 4.12 -7.34 -7.45
CA LEU A 66 3.12 -7.62 -8.46
C LEU A 66 2.95 -9.11 -8.70
N ALA A 67 1.77 -9.44 -9.20
CA ALA A 67 1.38 -10.78 -9.54
C ALA A 67 2.21 -11.27 -10.76
N ARG A 68 2.48 -12.58 -10.92
CA ARG A 68 3.50 -13.09 -11.86
C ARG A 68 3.30 -12.56 -13.29
N SER A 69 2.05 -12.57 -13.78
CA SER A 69 1.71 -12.03 -15.10
C SER A 69 1.94 -10.51 -15.26
N GLN A 70 2.04 -9.77 -14.17
CA GLN A 70 2.25 -8.32 -14.14
C GLN A 70 3.73 -7.94 -13.85
N ARG A 71 4.60 -8.91 -13.54
CA ARG A 71 6.01 -8.67 -13.22
C ARG A 71 6.85 -8.13 -14.39
N GLY A 72 6.34 -8.19 -15.62
CA GLY A 72 6.94 -7.52 -16.77
C GLY A 72 6.96 -5.99 -16.65
N TYR A 73 6.15 -5.43 -15.73
CA TYR A 73 6.19 -4.01 -15.37
C TYR A 73 7.47 -3.71 -14.59
N LYS A 74 8.41 -2.99 -15.23
CA LYS A 74 9.71 -2.59 -14.65
C LYS A 74 9.70 -1.18 -14.03
N GLY A 75 8.56 -0.50 -14.00
CA GLY A 75 8.47 0.89 -13.56
C GLY A 75 8.36 1.03 -12.04
N SER A 76 9.43 0.79 -11.29
CA SER A 76 9.47 1.30 -9.91
C SER A 76 9.56 2.82 -9.97
N ILE A 77 8.53 3.47 -9.46
CA ILE A 77 8.40 4.91 -9.24
C ILE A 77 9.18 5.32 -7.97
N ALA A 78 9.34 4.41 -7.00
CA ALA A 78 10.07 4.65 -5.75
C ALA A 78 10.91 3.44 -5.28
N ASP A 79 11.88 3.69 -4.38
CA ASP A 79 12.72 2.65 -3.75
C ASP A 79 11.91 1.63 -2.94
N VAL A 80 10.77 2.05 -2.40
CA VAL A 80 9.85 1.23 -1.62
C VAL A 80 8.44 1.45 -2.13
N GLU A 81 7.83 0.37 -2.61
CA GLU A 81 6.47 0.38 -3.13
C GLU A 81 5.61 -0.71 -2.49
N MET A 82 4.31 -0.44 -2.47
CA MET A 82 3.29 -1.38 -2.06
C MET A 82 2.15 -1.32 -3.06
N TYR A 83 1.74 -2.48 -3.55
CA TYR A 83 0.63 -2.62 -4.47
C TYR A 83 -0.62 -3.06 -3.72
N VAL A 84 -1.76 -2.45 -4.03
CA VAL A 84 -3.07 -2.87 -3.54
C VAL A 84 -3.92 -3.25 -4.73
N GLY A 85 -4.44 -4.47 -4.73
CA GLY A 85 -5.31 -4.91 -5.80
C GLY A 85 -5.51 -6.41 -5.89
N PRO A 86 -6.33 -6.83 -6.87
CA PRO A 86 -6.56 -8.22 -7.19
C PRO A 86 -5.26 -8.86 -7.69
N GLY A 87 -4.88 -10.03 -7.13
CA GLY A 87 -3.66 -10.75 -7.51
C GLY A 87 -3.63 -11.29 -8.95
N GLN A 88 -3.61 -12.61 -9.12
CA GLN A 88 -3.58 -13.23 -10.45
C GLN A 88 -5.01 -13.42 -11.01
N HIS A 89 -5.72 -12.32 -11.22
CA HIS A 89 -7.10 -12.34 -11.75
C HIS A 89 -7.20 -11.39 -12.96
N PRO A 90 -6.97 -11.89 -14.19
CA PRO A 90 -7.11 -11.07 -15.40
C PRO A 90 -8.51 -10.45 -15.55
N GLN A 91 -9.55 -11.17 -15.11
CA GLN A 91 -10.93 -10.70 -15.14
C GLN A 91 -11.15 -9.48 -14.23
N ALA A 92 -10.25 -9.22 -13.28
CA ALA A 92 -10.40 -8.09 -12.38
C ALA A 92 -10.25 -6.73 -13.08
N ILE A 93 -9.52 -6.69 -14.20
CA ILE A 93 -9.42 -5.51 -15.07
C ILE A 93 -10.70 -5.32 -15.86
N THR A 94 -11.20 -6.37 -16.51
CA THR A 94 -12.45 -6.31 -17.28
C THR A 94 -13.64 -6.01 -16.38
N GLN A 95 -13.62 -6.47 -15.13
CA GLN A 95 -14.65 -6.14 -14.14
C GLN A 95 -14.64 -4.66 -13.76
N GLU A 96 -13.46 -4.08 -13.48
CA GLU A 96 -13.33 -2.66 -13.10
C GLU A 96 -13.78 -1.72 -14.22
N PHE A 97 -13.46 -2.06 -15.47
CA PHE A 97 -13.62 -1.16 -16.62
C PHE A 97 -14.78 -1.51 -17.55
N GLY A 98 -15.34 -2.70 -17.42
CA GLY A 98 -16.30 -3.25 -18.38
C GLY A 98 -15.62 -3.72 -19.66
N THR A 99 -16.44 -4.27 -20.54
CA THR A 99 -16.07 -4.67 -21.90
C THR A 99 -17.15 -4.18 -22.86
N PHE A 100 -17.01 -4.48 -24.15
CA PHE A 100 -18.06 -4.21 -25.12
C PHE A 100 -19.35 -5.02 -24.88
N LYS A 101 -19.30 -6.10 -24.08
CA LYS A 101 -20.45 -6.99 -23.79
C LYS A 101 -20.98 -6.85 -22.37
N GLU A 102 -20.16 -6.38 -21.44
CA GLU A 102 -20.48 -6.36 -20.01
C GLU A 102 -20.22 -4.96 -19.44
N PRO A 103 -21.17 -4.38 -18.69
CA PRO A 103 -20.97 -3.07 -18.07
C PRO A 103 -19.90 -3.12 -16.96
N ALA A 104 -19.25 -1.98 -16.74
CA ALA A 104 -18.24 -1.83 -15.69
C ALA A 104 -18.85 -1.96 -14.28
N GLN A 105 -18.14 -2.66 -13.40
CA GLN A 105 -18.44 -2.73 -11.96
C GLN A 105 -17.19 -2.29 -11.19
N PRO A 106 -16.93 -0.97 -11.13
CA PRO A 106 -15.71 -0.44 -10.53
C PRO A 106 -15.72 -0.66 -9.01
N TYR A 107 -14.58 -1.08 -8.46
CA TYR A 107 -14.37 -1.32 -7.04
C TYR A 107 -13.03 -0.74 -6.54
N MET A 108 -11.98 -0.69 -7.37
CA MET A 108 -10.68 -0.12 -6.96
C MET A 108 -10.67 1.40 -6.98
N ARG A 109 -11.13 2.02 -8.08
CA ARG A 109 -11.20 3.49 -8.20
C ARG A 109 -12.12 4.11 -7.16
N PRO A 110 -13.36 3.62 -6.93
CA PRO A 110 -14.20 4.15 -5.87
C PRO A 110 -13.59 3.91 -4.48
N ALA A 111 -12.95 2.75 -4.22
CA ALA A 111 -12.25 2.53 -2.96
C ALA A 111 -11.12 3.54 -2.72
N TRP A 112 -10.37 3.90 -3.76
CA TRP A 112 -9.35 4.94 -3.68
C TRP A 112 -9.95 6.31 -3.37
N SER A 113 -10.98 6.72 -4.11
CA SER A 113 -11.66 8.00 -3.87
C SER A 113 -12.19 8.11 -2.44
N LEU A 114 -12.72 7.02 -1.89
CA LEU A 114 -13.24 6.97 -0.52
C LEU A 114 -12.14 7.03 0.55
N THR A 115 -10.99 6.41 0.30
CA THR A 115 -9.98 6.18 1.37
C THR A 115 -8.70 7.00 1.22
N ARG A 116 -8.47 7.69 0.08
CA ARG A 116 -7.19 8.34 -0.26
C ARG A 116 -6.56 9.17 0.86
N TYR A 117 -7.32 10.05 1.51
CA TYR A 117 -6.78 10.91 2.58
C TYR A 117 -6.42 10.09 3.83
N SER A 118 -7.34 9.22 4.26
CA SER A 118 -7.09 8.34 5.41
C SER A 118 -5.90 7.41 5.19
N VAL A 119 -5.68 6.93 3.96
CA VAL A 119 -4.54 6.08 3.62
C VAL A 119 -3.24 6.86 3.75
N LEU A 120 -3.20 8.11 3.25
CA LEU A 120 -2.02 8.96 3.36
C LEU A 120 -1.68 9.26 4.83
N ASP A 121 -2.69 9.62 5.63
CA ASP A 121 -2.51 9.90 7.06
C ASP A 121 -2.04 8.66 7.83
N LEU A 122 -2.64 7.49 7.55
CA LEU A 122 -2.28 6.24 8.20
C LEU A 122 -0.89 5.74 7.79
N ILE A 123 -0.46 5.98 6.55
CA ILE A 123 0.92 5.70 6.14
C ILE A 123 1.90 6.53 6.98
N GLY A 124 1.64 7.84 7.13
CA GLY A 124 2.47 8.72 7.96
C GLY A 124 2.50 8.26 9.43
N ALA A 125 1.35 8.01 10.02
CA ALA A 125 1.22 7.53 11.40
C ALA A 125 1.94 6.20 11.63
N HIS A 126 1.73 5.21 10.74
CA HIS A 126 2.40 3.93 10.85
C HIS A 126 3.90 4.00 10.59
N LEU A 127 4.36 4.95 9.77
CA LEU A 127 5.78 5.16 9.54
C LEU A 127 6.46 5.63 10.83
N GLY A 128 5.91 6.62 11.53
CA GLY A 128 6.41 7.05 12.85
C GLY A 128 6.47 5.89 13.84
N ILE A 129 5.37 5.13 13.98
CA ILE A 129 5.29 3.98 14.88
C ILE A 129 6.35 2.91 14.55
N GLU A 130 6.54 2.58 13.28
CA GLU A 130 7.51 1.56 12.88
C GLU A 130 8.96 2.04 13.03
N ILE A 131 9.23 3.34 12.81
CA ILE A 131 10.55 3.96 13.07
C ILE A 131 10.90 3.86 14.55
N GLU A 132 10.01 4.31 15.44
CA GLU A 132 10.24 4.25 16.89
C GLU A 132 10.49 2.82 17.37
N LYS A 133 9.65 1.87 16.94
CA LYS A 133 9.81 0.44 17.25
C LYS A 133 11.14 -0.11 16.75
N THR A 134 11.58 0.31 15.58
CA THR A 134 12.83 -0.19 15.00
C THR A 134 14.04 0.44 15.67
N ALA A 135 14.03 1.76 15.91
CA ALA A 135 15.08 2.45 16.66
C ALA A 135 15.25 1.86 18.07
N ALA A 136 14.15 1.59 18.79
CA ALA A 136 14.21 0.95 20.10
C ALA A 136 14.81 -0.47 20.06
N ARG A 137 14.52 -1.26 19.02
CA ARG A 137 15.13 -2.58 18.82
C ARG A 137 16.62 -2.50 18.54
N GLU A 138 17.04 -1.54 17.71
CA GLU A 138 18.47 -1.35 17.41
C GLU A 138 19.25 -0.87 18.64
N ARG A 139 18.70 0.04 19.46
CA ARG A 139 19.30 0.44 20.75
C ARG A 139 19.51 -0.76 21.69
N ARG A 140 18.46 -1.58 21.88
CA ARG A 140 18.55 -2.79 22.72
C ARG A 140 19.58 -3.81 22.20
N LYS A 141 19.76 -3.92 20.89
CA LYS A 141 20.80 -4.79 20.32
C LYS A 141 22.20 -4.24 20.59
N ALA A 142 22.39 -2.93 20.43
CA ALA A 142 23.67 -2.28 20.71
C ALA A 142 24.07 -2.41 22.20
N GLU A 143 23.10 -2.37 23.11
CA GLU A 143 23.32 -2.58 24.54
C GLU A 143 23.66 -4.03 24.90
N ARG A 144 23.13 -5.02 24.17
CA ARG A 144 23.38 -6.46 24.41
C ARG A 144 24.62 -7.01 23.69
N GLY A 145 25.10 -6.29 22.67
CA GLY A 145 26.31 -6.62 21.92
C GLY A 145 27.57 -5.96 22.45
N ARG A 146 27.45 -5.17 23.54
CA ARG A 146 28.53 -4.74 24.41
C ARG A 146 28.57 -5.66 25.62
#